data_AF-A0AAD0WLG8-F1
#
_entry.id   AF-A0AAD0WLG8-F1
#
_cell.length_a   1.000
_cell.length_b   1.000
_cell.length_c   1.000
_cell.angle_alpha   90.00
_cell.angle_beta   90.00
_cell.angle_gamma   90.00
#
_symmetry.space_group_name_H-M   'P 1'
#
loop_
_entity.id
_entity.type
_entity.pdbx_description
1 polymer ?
#
loop_
_entity_poly.entity_id
_entity_poly.type
_entity_poly.pdbx_seq_one_letter_code
_entity_poly.pdbx_strand_id
1 'polypeptide(L)'
;MTEPLKPRMSFEEAPPMDLPPTLRPNVTFDEQAAQEFTPTLAESEPEEGVAEAAVSGALRPRRSLWRRMAMAGVALFGASAVAQGIQSLHHAWLSQDWISLGGIAAGTLIVGAGVGSLAMEWRRLYRLRQRAEARDRAAELLHSHGMGAGRAFCEHLARQAGLDHGHPAMQRWLASLHETHNDREVVALYAELVQPVLDIQARREISRSAAESALMVAVSPLALVDMAFIAWRNLRLVNRIAGLYGIELGYFSRIRLFRLVLLNVAFAGASELVREIGMDWMSQDLAARLSARAAQGMGAGLLTARLGIKAMELCRPLPWLDDKPRLGDFRRELVGQLKSTLAAKK
;
A
#
# COMPACT_ATOMS: atom_id res chain seq x y z
N MET A 1 -25.15 -34.71 39.36
CA MET A 1 -25.34 -35.49 38.12
C MET A 1 -24.24 -36.54 38.08
N THR A 2 -24.64 -37.80 38.06
CA THR A 2 -23.83 -39.02 38.20
C THR A 2 -23.17 -39.36 36.86
N GLU A 3 -21.84 -39.39 36.79
CA GLU A 3 -21.12 -39.94 35.63
C GLU A 3 -21.29 -41.47 35.60
N PRO A 4 -21.60 -42.08 34.43
CA PRO A 4 -21.76 -43.52 34.32
C PRO A 4 -20.40 -44.23 34.45
N LEU A 5 -20.33 -45.23 35.34
CA LEU A 5 -19.16 -46.07 35.57
C LEU A 5 -18.75 -46.80 34.28
N LYS A 6 -17.48 -46.68 33.89
CA LYS A 6 -16.91 -47.43 32.76
C LYS A 6 -16.94 -48.94 33.04
N PRO A 7 -17.34 -49.77 32.06
CA PRO A 7 -17.37 -51.23 32.24
C PRO A 7 -15.97 -51.82 32.39
N ARG A 8 -15.91 -52.96 33.09
CA ARG A 8 -14.70 -53.74 33.36
C ARG A 8 -14.09 -54.23 32.05
N MET A 9 -12.85 -53.83 31.76
CA MET A 9 -12.07 -54.40 30.66
C MET A 9 -11.62 -55.81 31.05
N SER A 10 -12.16 -56.83 30.39
CA SER A 10 -11.66 -58.20 30.48
C SER A 10 -10.55 -58.37 29.45
N PHE A 11 -9.34 -58.74 29.87
CA PHE A 11 -8.17 -58.89 28.99
C PHE A 11 -8.15 -60.21 28.19
N GLU A 12 -9.26 -60.94 28.17
CA GLU A 12 -9.43 -62.21 27.43
C GLU A 12 -9.99 -62.02 26.01
N GLU A 13 -10.34 -60.79 25.62
CA GLU A 13 -10.76 -60.50 24.25
C GLU A 13 -9.51 -60.20 23.41
N ALA A 14 -9.26 -61.06 22.41
CA ALA A 14 -8.15 -60.88 21.48
C ALA A 14 -8.22 -59.47 20.88
N PRO A 15 -7.11 -58.71 20.84
CA PRO A 15 -7.10 -57.38 20.25
C PRO A 15 -7.67 -57.47 18.82
N PRO A 16 -8.46 -56.48 18.38
CA PRO A 16 -8.92 -56.45 17.00
C PRO A 16 -7.69 -56.62 16.12
N MET A 17 -7.72 -57.66 15.29
CA MET A 17 -6.63 -58.06 14.42
C MET A 17 -6.15 -56.81 13.67
N ASP A 18 -4.99 -56.28 14.03
CA ASP A 18 -4.38 -55.15 13.35
C ASP A 18 -4.22 -55.59 11.90
N LEU A 19 -5.12 -55.10 11.03
CA LEU A 19 -4.95 -55.20 9.59
C LEU A 19 -3.52 -54.75 9.31
N PRO A 20 -2.69 -55.57 8.65
CA PRO A 20 -1.33 -55.15 8.34
C PRO A 20 -1.43 -53.78 7.67
N PRO A 21 -0.61 -52.79 8.08
CA PRO A 21 -0.66 -51.49 7.46
C PRO A 21 -0.58 -51.73 5.95
N THR A 22 -1.49 -51.10 5.19
CA THR A 22 -1.43 -51.15 3.73
C THR A 22 -0.11 -50.50 3.33
N LEU A 23 0.92 -51.34 3.20
CA LEU A 23 2.23 -50.92 2.77
C LEU A 23 2.04 -50.36 1.38
N ARG A 24 2.28 -49.06 1.22
CA ARG A 24 2.31 -48.45 -0.10
C ARG A 24 3.35 -49.23 -0.93
N PRO A 25 3.05 -49.58 -2.18
CA PRO A 25 4.00 -50.28 -3.03
C PRO A 25 5.33 -49.51 -3.05
N ASN A 26 6.44 -50.24 -3.03
CA ASN A 26 7.77 -49.65 -3.11
C ASN A 26 7.84 -48.78 -4.37
N VAL A 27 8.00 -47.47 -4.20
CA VAL A 27 8.25 -46.55 -5.31
C VAL A 27 9.76 -46.56 -5.52
N THR A 28 10.22 -47.41 -6.42
CA THR A 28 11.58 -47.30 -6.95
C THR A 28 11.66 -46.04 -7.78
N PHE A 29 12.47 -45.09 -7.35
CA PHE A 29 12.79 -43.90 -8.14
C PHE A 29 13.62 -44.35 -9.34
N ASP A 30 12.97 -44.49 -10.48
CA ASP A 30 13.63 -44.72 -11.76
C ASP A 30 14.28 -43.40 -12.21
N GLU A 31 15.57 -43.42 -12.56
CA GLU A 31 16.29 -42.23 -13.06
C GLU A 31 15.64 -41.66 -14.32
N GLN A 32 14.91 -42.49 -15.08
CA GLN A 32 14.15 -42.04 -16.24
C GLN A 32 12.85 -41.29 -15.83
N ALA A 33 12.19 -41.70 -14.76
CA ALA A 33 11.02 -40.99 -14.21
C ALA A 33 11.41 -39.68 -13.50
N ALA A 34 12.65 -39.57 -13.00
CA ALA A 34 13.20 -38.34 -12.44
C ALA A 34 13.41 -37.24 -13.50
N GLN A 35 13.60 -37.62 -14.78
CA GLN A 35 13.72 -36.68 -15.89
C GLN A 35 12.37 -36.13 -16.36
N GLU A 36 11.28 -36.85 -16.10
CA GLU A 36 9.91 -36.42 -16.41
C GLU A 36 9.25 -35.65 -15.25
N PHE A 37 9.91 -35.61 -14.09
CA PHE A 37 9.52 -34.76 -12.97
C PHE A 37 9.83 -33.30 -13.29
N THR A 38 8.97 -32.68 -14.09
CA THR A 38 8.97 -31.23 -14.26
C THR A 38 8.42 -30.67 -12.95
N PRO A 39 9.21 -29.94 -12.13
CA PRO A 39 8.63 -29.22 -11.01
C PRO A 39 7.57 -28.31 -11.62
N THR A 40 6.30 -28.54 -11.27
CA THR A 40 5.27 -27.54 -11.50
C THR A 40 5.74 -26.36 -10.66
N LEU A 41 6.43 -25.41 -11.32
CA LEU A 41 6.69 -24.10 -10.76
C LEU A 41 5.34 -23.65 -10.24
N ALA A 42 5.22 -23.57 -8.91
CA ALA A 42 4.08 -22.94 -8.27
C ALA A 42 3.80 -21.68 -9.08
N GLU A 43 2.57 -21.57 -9.60
CA GLU A 43 2.10 -20.47 -10.46
C GLU A 43 2.97 -19.25 -10.23
N SER A 44 3.90 -19.03 -11.16
CA SER A 44 4.72 -17.84 -11.14
C SER A 44 3.73 -16.68 -11.10
N GLU A 45 3.74 -15.91 -9.99
CA GLU A 45 3.10 -14.60 -10.00
C GLU A 45 3.55 -13.93 -11.32
N PRO A 46 2.61 -13.44 -12.14
CA PRO A 46 2.90 -13.00 -13.49
C PRO A 46 4.07 -12.03 -13.44
N GLU A 47 5.06 -12.24 -14.31
CA GLU A 47 6.36 -11.57 -14.34
C GLU A 47 6.29 -10.04 -14.11
N GLU A 48 6.21 -9.61 -12.85
CA GLU A 48 6.22 -8.20 -12.44
C GLU A 48 7.62 -7.60 -12.60
N GLY A 49 8.67 -8.43 -12.62
CA GLY A 49 10.06 -7.98 -12.72
C GLY A 49 10.42 -7.35 -14.08
N VAL A 50 9.84 -7.83 -15.19
CA VAL A 50 10.14 -7.29 -16.54
C VAL A 50 9.38 -5.99 -16.78
N ALA A 51 8.13 -5.90 -16.31
CA ALA A 51 7.33 -4.67 -16.36
C ALA A 51 7.88 -3.60 -15.39
N GLU A 52 8.32 -3.95 -14.19
CA GLU A 52 8.98 -3.02 -13.26
C GLU A 52 10.38 -2.60 -13.73
N ALA A 53 11.15 -3.47 -14.39
CA ALA A 53 12.43 -3.13 -15.01
C ALA A 53 12.26 -2.22 -16.24
N ALA A 54 11.25 -2.48 -17.08
CA ALA A 54 10.92 -1.63 -18.23
C ALA A 54 10.38 -0.26 -17.79
N VAL A 55 9.57 -0.21 -16.73
CA VAL A 55 9.03 1.03 -16.15
C VAL A 55 10.11 1.81 -15.38
N SER A 56 11.01 1.15 -14.64
CA SER A 56 12.13 1.80 -13.94
C SER A 56 13.25 2.25 -14.91
N GLY A 57 13.45 1.54 -16.02
CA GLY A 57 14.30 1.96 -17.14
C GLY A 57 13.75 3.19 -17.88
N ALA A 58 12.43 3.28 -18.05
CA ALA A 58 11.76 4.45 -18.64
C ALA A 58 11.71 5.67 -17.69
N LEU A 59 11.83 5.45 -16.37
CA LEU A 59 11.80 6.50 -15.34
C LEU A 59 13.17 7.01 -14.90
N ARG A 60 14.29 6.48 -15.43
CA ARG A 60 15.61 7.08 -15.21
C ARG A 60 15.71 8.35 -16.05
N PRO A 61 15.77 9.57 -15.44
CA PRO A 61 15.97 10.77 -16.22
C PRO A 61 17.39 10.73 -16.79
N ARG A 62 17.52 10.39 -18.08
CA ARG A 62 18.78 10.63 -18.81
C ARG A 62 19.10 12.10 -18.64
N ARG A 63 20.21 12.40 -17.94
CA ARG A 63 20.75 13.75 -17.78
C ARG A 63 21.16 14.21 -19.18
N SER A 64 20.22 14.83 -19.88
CA SER A 64 20.33 15.07 -21.32
C SER A 64 20.26 16.56 -21.57
N LEU A 65 21.19 17.05 -22.39
CA LEU A 65 21.21 18.39 -22.97
C LEU A 65 19.83 18.78 -23.56
N TRP A 66 19.05 17.79 -23.99
CA TRP A 66 17.67 17.95 -24.45
C TRP A 66 16.73 18.55 -23.39
N ARG A 67 16.91 18.24 -22.10
CA ARG A 67 16.15 18.89 -21.01
C ARG A 67 16.54 20.35 -20.85
N ARG A 68 17.82 20.69 -21.04
CA ARG A 68 18.29 22.10 -21.01
C ARG A 68 17.77 22.86 -22.23
N MET A 69 17.78 22.26 -23.41
CA MET A 69 17.21 22.86 -24.62
C MET A 69 15.69 23.01 -24.53
N ALA A 70 14.96 22.02 -24.01
CA ALA A 70 13.52 22.12 -23.77
C ALA A 70 13.20 23.21 -22.75
N MET A 71 13.94 23.28 -21.64
CA MET A 71 13.80 24.37 -20.66
C MET A 71 14.11 25.74 -21.27
N ALA A 72 15.16 25.84 -22.09
CA ALA A 72 15.50 27.08 -22.79
C ALA A 72 14.39 27.48 -23.79
N GLY A 73 13.84 26.52 -24.53
CA GLY A 73 12.72 26.74 -25.44
C GLY A 73 11.45 27.20 -24.73
N VAL A 74 11.10 26.58 -23.60
CA VAL A 74 9.98 27.01 -22.75
C VAL A 74 10.22 28.41 -22.17
N ALA A 75 11.44 28.71 -21.71
CA ALA A 75 11.79 30.02 -21.19
C ALA A 75 11.69 31.12 -22.28
N LEU A 76 12.18 30.83 -23.49
CA LEU A 76 12.13 31.75 -24.62
C LEU A 76 10.70 31.98 -25.12
N PHE A 77 9.89 30.91 -25.17
CA PHE A 77 8.47 30.99 -25.49
C PHE A 77 7.71 31.80 -24.44
N GLY A 78 7.97 31.56 -23.16
CA GLY A 78 7.39 32.32 -22.05
C GLY A 78 7.74 33.81 -22.10
N ALA A 79 9.02 34.14 -22.37
CA ALA A 79 9.46 35.53 -22.53
C ALA A 79 8.79 36.20 -23.73
N SER A 80 8.66 35.50 -24.86
CA SER A 80 7.98 36.00 -26.06
C SER A 80 6.49 36.25 -25.80
N ALA A 81 5.80 35.33 -25.11
CA ALA A 81 4.39 35.48 -24.76
C ALA A 81 4.15 36.68 -23.82
N VAL A 82 5.04 36.91 -22.86
CA VAL A 82 4.98 38.09 -21.97
C VAL A 82 5.22 39.38 -22.76
N ALA A 83 6.22 39.41 -23.64
CA ALA A 83 6.51 40.56 -24.47
C ALA A 83 5.32 40.92 -25.38
N GLN A 84 4.70 39.92 -26.02
CA GLN A 84 3.49 40.12 -26.85
C GLN A 84 2.28 40.55 -26.02
N GLY A 85 2.14 40.06 -24.79
CA GLY A 85 1.10 40.50 -23.85
C GLY A 85 1.25 41.99 -23.49
N ILE A 86 2.47 42.42 -23.17
CA ILE A 86 2.77 43.83 -22.85
C ILE A 86 2.52 44.73 -24.07
N GLN A 87 2.99 44.31 -25.24
CA GLN A 87 2.76 45.02 -26.50
C GLN A 87 1.26 45.19 -26.80
N SER A 88 0.49 44.11 -26.66
CA SER A 88 -0.96 44.12 -26.90
C SER A 88 -1.71 44.99 -25.88
N LEU A 89 -1.28 44.97 -24.61
CA LEU A 89 -1.85 45.80 -23.56
C LEU A 89 -1.60 47.29 -23.83
N HIS A 90 -0.40 47.63 -24.27
CA HIS A 90 -0.04 49.00 -24.63
C HIS A 90 -0.85 49.50 -25.83
N HIS A 91 -1.02 48.67 -26.87
CA HIS A 91 -1.87 49.01 -28.01
C HIS A 91 -3.34 49.20 -27.64
N ALA A 92 -3.91 48.28 -26.85
CA ALA A 92 -5.31 48.36 -26.41
C ALA A 92 -5.58 49.61 -25.53
N TRP A 93 -4.60 50.00 -24.71
CA TRP A 93 -4.67 51.23 -23.91
C TRP A 93 -4.71 52.50 -24.77
N LEU A 94 -3.85 52.56 -25.80
CA LEU A 94 -3.79 53.68 -26.74
C LEU A 94 -5.04 53.76 -27.62
N SER A 95 -5.59 52.61 -28.05
CA SER A 95 -6.77 52.56 -28.90
C SER A 95 -8.09 52.70 -28.13
N GLN A 96 -8.06 52.86 -26.81
CA GLN A 96 -9.24 52.91 -25.93
C GLN A 96 -10.21 51.73 -26.14
N ASP A 97 -9.67 50.57 -26.52
CA ASP A 97 -10.47 49.39 -26.81
C ASP A 97 -10.66 48.57 -25.52
N TRP A 98 -11.74 48.89 -24.82
CA TRP A 98 -12.09 48.27 -23.55
C TRP A 98 -12.34 46.75 -23.65
N ILE A 99 -12.76 46.26 -24.82
CA ILE A 99 -13.03 44.83 -25.03
C ILE A 99 -11.73 44.03 -25.08
N SER A 100 -10.72 44.52 -25.80
CA SER A 100 -9.41 43.87 -25.86
C SER A 100 -8.64 43.98 -24.54
N LEU A 101 -8.76 45.11 -23.82
CA LEU A 101 -8.26 45.24 -22.44
C LEU A 101 -8.85 44.19 -21.50
N GLY A 102 -10.19 43.99 -21.54
CA GLY A 102 -10.87 42.96 -20.76
C GLY A 102 -10.42 41.54 -21.12
N GLY A 103 -10.26 41.26 -22.41
CA GLY A 103 -9.76 39.97 -22.92
C GLY A 103 -8.33 39.65 -22.46
N ILE A 104 -7.43 40.63 -22.50
CA ILE A 104 -6.05 40.49 -22.00
C ILE A 104 -6.06 40.24 -20.48
N ALA A 105 -6.84 41.02 -19.72
CA ALA A 105 -6.94 40.85 -18.27
C ALA A 105 -7.45 39.44 -17.90
N ALA A 106 -8.51 38.96 -18.56
CA ALA A 106 -9.05 37.62 -18.36
C ALA A 106 -8.05 36.51 -18.77
N GLY A 107 -7.38 36.66 -19.91
CA GLY A 107 -6.34 35.73 -20.36
C GLY A 107 -5.17 35.64 -19.39
N THR A 108 -4.73 36.78 -18.85
CA THR A 108 -3.64 36.85 -17.85
C THR A 108 -4.04 36.15 -16.55
N LEU A 109 -5.29 36.29 -16.12
CA LEU A 109 -5.84 35.59 -14.95
C LEU A 109 -5.88 34.07 -15.16
N ILE A 110 -6.34 33.60 -16.32
CA ILE A 110 -6.41 32.16 -16.64
C ILE A 110 -5.01 31.56 -16.69
N VAL A 111 -4.06 32.21 -17.37
CA VAL A 111 -2.67 31.76 -17.44
C VAL A 111 -2.03 31.80 -16.06
N GLY A 112 -2.24 32.88 -15.29
CA GLY A 112 -1.77 33.00 -13.91
C GLY A 112 -2.29 31.90 -12.99
N ALA A 113 -3.58 31.54 -13.10
CA ALA A 113 -4.18 30.44 -12.37
C ALA A 113 -3.60 29.08 -12.79
N GLY A 114 -3.38 28.86 -14.09
CA GLY A 114 -2.75 27.65 -14.63
C GLY A 114 -1.31 27.48 -14.15
N VAL A 115 -0.47 28.53 -14.24
CA VAL A 115 0.90 28.52 -13.75
C VAL A 115 0.94 28.36 -12.23
N GLY A 116 0.05 29.04 -11.50
CA GLY A 116 -0.09 28.89 -10.05
C GLY A 116 -0.42 27.46 -9.62
N SER A 117 -1.36 26.81 -10.32
CA SER A 117 -1.70 25.40 -10.11
C SER A 117 -0.51 24.48 -10.35
N LEU A 118 0.21 24.68 -11.46
CA LEU A 118 1.39 23.87 -11.79
C LEU A 118 2.55 24.08 -10.79
N ALA A 119 2.78 25.31 -10.34
CA ALA A 119 3.79 25.63 -9.33
C ALA A 119 3.46 24.99 -7.98
N MET A 120 2.19 25.01 -7.57
CA MET A 120 1.71 24.32 -6.37
C MET A 120 1.91 22.81 -6.46
N GLU A 121 1.64 22.22 -7.63
CA GLU A 121 1.85 20.80 -7.86
C GLU A 121 3.34 20.43 -7.92
N TRP A 122 4.18 21.30 -8.48
CA TRP A 122 5.62 21.08 -8.50
C TRP A 122 6.24 21.18 -7.10
N ARG A 123 5.77 22.09 -6.24
CA ARG A 123 6.14 22.12 -4.81
C ARG A 123 5.71 20.84 -4.08
N ARG A 124 4.56 20.26 -4.44
CA ARG A 124 4.09 18.96 -3.89
C ARG A 124 4.98 17.80 -4.36
N LEU A 125 5.42 17.80 -5.63
CA LEU A 125 6.38 16.85 -6.18
C LEU A 125 7.79 17.00 -5.58
N TYR A 126 8.22 18.22 -5.25
CA TYR A 126 9.50 18.44 -4.58
C TYR A 126 9.49 17.89 -3.15
N ARG A 127 8.36 18.00 -2.43
CA ARG A 127 8.16 17.32 -1.13
C ARG A 127 8.18 15.79 -1.22
N LEU A 128 7.88 15.20 -2.37
CA LEU A 128 8.07 13.77 -2.60
C LEU A 128 9.55 13.38 -2.71
N ARG A 129 10.42 14.27 -3.22
CA ARG A 129 11.87 14.03 -3.25
C ARG A 129 12.51 14.02 -1.87
N GLN A 130 12.04 14.87 -0.97
CA GLN A 130 12.46 14.87 0.44
C GLN A 130 12.25 13.50 1.11
N ARG A 131 11.37 12.64 0.57
CA ARG A 131 11.09 11.28 1.09
C ARG A 131 12.14 10.25 0.67
N ALA A 132 12.61 10.33 -0.58
CA ALA A 132 13.75 9.52 -1.02
C ALA A 132 14.98 9.94 -0.21
N GLU A 133 15.16 11.24 -0.03
CA GLU A 133 16.26 11.80 0.74
C GLU A 133 16.21 11.41 2.23
N ALA A 134 15.03 11.33 2.85
CA ALA A 134 14.88 10.84 4.23
C ALA A 134 15.22 9.35 4.36
N ARG A 135 14.83 8.51 3.38
CA ARG A 135 15.21 7.09 3.34
C ARG A 135 16.70 6.90 3.08
N ASP A 136 17.26 7.67 2.16
CA ASP A 136 18.69 7.63 1.82
C ASP A 136 19.52 8.08 3.02
N ARG A 137 19.09 9.13 3.74
CA ARG A 137 19.74 9.61 4.95
C ARG A 137 19.58 8.66 6.13
N ALA A 138 18.43 8.00 6.27
CA ALA A 138 18.25 6.93 7.24
C ALA A 138 19.17 5.75 6.94
N ALA A 139 19.29 5.35 5.67
CA ALA A 139 20.21 4.30 5.25
C ALA A 139 21.66 4.71 5.51
N GLU A 140 22.04 5.95 5.19
CA GLU A 140 23.37 6.48 5.49
C GLU A 140 23.66 6.44 7.00
N LEU A 141 22.73 6.91 7.85
CA LEU A 141 22.90 6.90 9.31
C LEU A 141 23.02 5.47 9.88
N LEU A 142 22.25 4.51 9.34
CA LEU A 142 22.32 3.10 9.72
C LEU A 142 23.64 2.42 9.33
N HIS A 143 24.35 2.94 8.33
CA HIS A 143 25.67 2.45 7.90
C HIS A 143 26.82 3.32 8.43
N SER A 144 26.52 4.53 8.91
CA SER A 144 27.50 5.44 9.46
C SER A 144 27.91 5.02 10.86
N HIS A 145 29.16 5.34 11.21
CA HIS A 145 29.68 5.21 12.57
C HIS A 145 29.83 6.57 13.28
N GLY A 146 29.11 7.60 12.81
CA GLY A 146 29.18 8.97 13.34
C GLY A 146 28.48 9.13 14.69
N MET A 147 28.69 10.28 15.33
CA MET A 147 27.98 10.65 16.56
C MET A 147 27.28 11.99 16.39
N GLY A 148 26.00 12.03 16.75
CA GLY A 148 25.20 13.24 16.95
C GLY A 148 24.15 13.53 15.87
N ALA A 149 24.24 12.91 14.69
CA ALA A 149 23.27 13.15 13.61
C ALA A 149 21.99 12.29 13.76
N GLY A 150 22.09 11.12 14.40
CA GLY A 150 20.99 10.17 14.55
C GLY A 150 19.84 10.72 15.41
N ARG A 151 20.16 11.40 16.52
CA ARG A 151 19.15 11.96 17.43
C ARG A 151 18.30 13.03 16.76
N ALA A 152 18.94 14.01 16.12
CA ALA A 152 18.25 15.11 15.44
C ALA A 152 17.35 14.59 14.30
N PHE A 153 17.80 13.55 13.60
CA PHE A 153 17.01 12.88 12.56
C PHE A 153 15.77 12.19 13.12
N CYS A 154 15.91 11.40 14.20
CA CYS A 154 14.80 10.72 14.86
C CYS A 154 13.78 11.70 15.47
N GLU A 155 14.23 12.78 16.10
CA GLU A 155 13.35 13.84 16.62
C GLU A 155 12.61 14.58 15.50
N HIS A 156 13.25 14.79 14.34
CA HIS A 156 12.58 15.35 13.17
C HIS A 156 11.50 14.40 12.65
N LEU A 157 11.81 13.10 12.58
CA LEU A 157 10.87 12.09 12.11
C LEU A 157 9.65 11.95 13.01
N ALA A 158 9.85 12.00 14.33
CA ALA A 158 8.76 11.96 15.29
C ALA A 158 7.84 13.18 15.21
N ARG A 159 8.43 14.38 15.07
CA ARG A 159 7.66 15.61 14.85
C ARG A 159 6.83 15.55 13.57
N GLN A 160 7.38 14.99 12.49
CA GLN A 160 6.63 14.77 11.25
C GLN A 160 5.43 13.85 11.48
N ALA A 161 5.60 12.76 12.23
CA ALA A 161 4.54 11.81 12.57
C ALA A 161 3.54 12.33 13.62
N GLY A 162 3.68 13.58 14.11
CA GLY A 162 2.83 14.13 15.17
C GLY A 162 3.06 13.49 16.54
N LEU A 163 4.20 12.82 16.74
CA LEU A 163 4.59 12.27 18.03
C LEU A 163 5.31 13.36 18.83
N ASP A 164 4.59 13.99 19.76
CA ASP A 164 5.16 14.94 20.69
C ASP A 164 6.11 14.28 21.70
N HIS A 165 6.97 15.09 22.33
CA HIS A 165 7.90 14.67 23.38
C HIS A 165 7.19 14.05 24.61
N GLY A 166 5.89 14.31 24.78
CA GLY A 166 5.06 13.71 25.83
C GLY A 166 4.61 12.26 25.54
N HIS A 167 4.82 11.74 24.34
CA HIS A 167 4.38 10.39 24.00
C HIS A 167 5.25 9.34 24.73
N PRO A 168 4.66 8.31 25.38
CA PRO A 168 5.40 7.36 26.22
C PRO A 168 6.47 6.57 25.45
N ALA A 169 6.28 6.34 24.15
CA ALA A 169 7.31 5.73 23.30
C ALA A 169 8.52 6.64 23.07
N MET A 170 8.29 7.95 22.92
CA MET A 170 9.35 8.94 22.76
C MET A 170 10.15 9.08 24.05
N GLN A 171 9.46 9.15 25.20
CA GLN A 171 10.12 9.21 26.51
C GLN A 171 10.98 7.98 26.78
N ARG A 172 10.47 6.78 26.47
CA ARG A 172 11.25 5.53 26.61
C ARG A 172 12.49 5.52 25.73
N TRP A 173 12.38 5.97 24.48
CA TRP A 173 13.52 6.09 23.59
C TRP A 173 14.54 7.12 24.10
N LEU A 174 14.09 8.32 24.49
CA LEU A 174 14.98 9.35 25.04
C LEU A 174 15.70 8.88 26.31
N ALA A 175 15.03 8.09 27.16
CA ALA A 175 15.61 7.55 28.38
C ALA A 175 16.63 6.41 28.13
N SER A 176 16.56 5.72 26.99
CA SER A 176 17.51 4.66 26.64
C SER A 176 18.74 5.18 25.87
N LEU A 177 18.73 6.43 25.41
CA LEU A 177 19.89 7.07 24.79
C LEU A 177 20.99 7.35 25.82
N HIS A 178 22.21 6.93 25.47
CA HIS A 178 23.44 7.26 26.20
C HIS A 178 24.41 8.01 25.26
N GLU A 179 25.29 8.84 25.82
CA GLU A 179 26.26 9.65 25.05
C GLU A 179 27.28 8.82 24.25
N THR A 180 27.49 7.56 24.62
CA THR A 180 28.39 6.64 23.90
C THR A 180 27.78 5.99 22.67
N HIS A 181 26.46 6.16 22.44
CA HIS A 181 25.81 5.49 21.32
C HIS A 181 26.18 6.13 19.98
N ASN A 182 26.40 5.25 19.02
CA ASN A 182 26.61 5.62 17.63
C ASN A 182 25.28 6.04 16.96
N ASP A 183 25.32 6.86 15.92
CA ASP A 183 24.15 7.25 15.13
C ASP A 183 23.35 6.04 14.64
N ARG A 184 24.03 4.95 14.24
CA ARG A 184 23.38 3.67 13.90
C ARG A 184 22.55 3.11 15.06
N GLU A 185 23.10 3.09 16.26
CA GLU A 185 22.45 2.52 17.45
C GLU A 185 21.27 3.37 17.88
N VAL A 186 21.43 4.69 17.85
CA VAL A 186 20.35 5.66 18.13
C VAL A 186 19.16 5.43 17.19
N VAL A 187 19.42 5.27 15.89
CA VAL A 187 18.39 5.03 14.87
C VAL A 187 17.79 3.63 15.00
N ALA A 188 18.59 2.61 15.31
CA ALA A 188 18.10 1.25 15.55
C ALA A 188 17.16 1.20 16.78
N LEU A 189 17.54 1.84 17.88
CA LEU A 189 16.71 1.99 19.07
C LEU A 189 15.37 2.68 18.76
N TYR A 190 15.40 3.70 17.90
CA TYR A 190 14.18 4.38 17.47
C TYR A 190 13.27 3.45 16.65
N ALA A 191 13.85 2.67 15.74
CA ALA A 191 13.14 1.70 14.91
C ALA A 191 12.49 0.58 15.72
N GLU A 192 13.03 0.27 16.90
CA GLU A 192 12.50 -0.76 17.81
C GLU A 192 11.49 -0.20 18.83
N LEU A 193 11.72 0.99 19.38
CA LEU A 193 10.92 1.51 20.49
C LEU A 193 9.77 2.43 20.05
N VAL A 194 10.00 3.25 19.03
CA VAL A 194 9.04 4.30 18.61
C VAL A 194 8.24 3.85 17.40
N GLN A 195 8.92 3.31 16.39
CA GLN A 195 8.30 2.97 15.11
C GLN A 195 7.17 1.91 15.22
N PRO A 196 7.29 0.85 16.05
CA PRO A 196 6.23 -0.15 16.15
C PRO A 196 4.90 0.39 16.67
N VAL A 197 4.91 1.52 17.40
CA VAL A 197 3.68 2.17 17.86
C VAL A 197 2.85 2.71 16.70
N LEU A 198 3.51 3.28 15.69
CA LEU A 198 2.86 3.72 14.45
C LEU A 198 2.46 2.51 13.61
N ASP A 199 3.34 1.51 13.52
CA ASP A 199 3.09 0.30 12.74
C ASP A 199 1.87 -0.48 13.29
N ILE A 200 1.66 -0.54 14.61
CA ILE A 200 0.48 -1.16 15.23
C ILE A 200 -0.80 -0.38 14.90
N GLN A 201 -0.77 0.95 14.91
CA GLN A 201 -1.91 1.77 14.53
C GLN A 201 -2.29 1.56 13.05
N ALA A 202 -1.28 1.53 12.17
CA ALA A 202 -1.48 1.23 10.76
C ALA A 202 -2.05 -0.18 10.55
N ARG A 203 -1.52 -1.20 11.25
CA ARG A 203 -2.03 -2.57 11.24
C ARG A 203 -3.52 -2.63 11.63
N ARG A 204 -3.92 -1.96 12.70
CA ARG A 204 -5.33 -1.91 13.13
C ARG A 204 -6.25 -1.29 12.09
N GLU A 205 -5.83 -0.19 11.46
CA GLU A 205 -6.60 0.45 10.38
C GLU A 205 -6.72 -0.43 9.13
N ILE A 206 -5.66 -1.16 8.77
CA ILE A 206 -5.66 -2.14 7.68
C ILE A 206 -6.62 -3.28 7.99
N SER A 207 -6.50 -3.90 9.17
CA SER A 207 -7.32 -5.05 9.56
C SER A 207 -8.80 -4.68 9.62
N ARG A 208 -9.13 -3.51 10.18
CA ARG A 208 -10.49 -2.98 10.18
C ARG A 208 -11.02 -2.75 8.76
N SER A 209 -10.24 -2.09 7.91
CA SER A 209 -10.67 -1.79 6.54
C SER A 209 -10.84 -3.06 5.70
N ALA A 210 -9.98 -4.05 5.92
CA ALA A 210 -10.07 -5.35 5.28
C ALA A 210 -11.33 -6.13 5.71
N ALA A 211 -11.66 -6.13 7.01
CA ALA A 211 -12.88 -6.76 7.52
C ALA A 211 -14.14 -6.07 6.98
N GLU A 212 -14.14 -4.73 6.93
CA GLU A 212 -15.26 -3.97 6.37
C GLU A 212 -15.42 -4.21 4.86
N SER A 213 -14.32 -4.32 4.10
CA SER A 213 -14.36 -4.68 2.67
C SER A 213 -14.86 -6.10 2.45
N ALA A 214 -14.44 -7.04 3.29
CA ALA A 214 -14.89 -8.42 3.21
C ALA A 214 -16.39 -8.58 3.49
N LEU A 215 -16.88 -7.89 4.52
CA LEU A 215 -18.30 -7.92 4.87
C LEU A 215 -19.17 -7.30 3.78
N MET A 216 -18.72 -6.21 3.14
CA MET A 216 -19.50 -5.58 2.07
C MET A 216 -19.66 -6.48 0.85
N VAL A 217 -18.56 -7.08 0.36
CA VAL A 217 -18.62 -7.98 -0.80
C VAL A 217 -19.43 -9.24 -0.50
N ALA A 218 -19.38 -9.74 0.74
CA ALA A 218 -20.18 -10.88 1.15
C ALA A 218 -21.69 -10.57 1.19
N VAL A 219 -22.08 -9.32 1.44
CA VAL A 219 -23.49 -8.91 1.61
C VAL A 219 -24.08 -8.29 0.35
N SER A 220 -23.26 -7.77 -0.56
CA SER A 220 -23.75 -6.92 -1.65
C SER A 220 -24.10 -7.69 -2.92
N PRO A 221 -25.26 -7.38 -3.55
CA PRO A 221 -25.70 -7.99 -4.80
C PRO A 221 -25.20 -7.28 -6.07
N LEU A 222 -24.54 -6.11 -5.99
CA LEU A 222 -24.12 -5.32 -7.17
C LEU A 222 -22.59 -5.18 -7.29
N ALA A 223 -21.97 -6.09 -8.05
CA ALA A 223 -20.51 -6.16 -8.24
C ALA A 223 -19.85 -4.84 -8.70
N LEU A 224 -20.47 -4.09 -9.61
CA LEU A 224 -19.92 -2.82 -10.12
C LEU A 224 -19.87 -1.72 -9.05
N VAL A 225 -20.92 -1.61 -8.24
CA VAL A 225 -21.01 -0.63 -7.15
C VAL A 225 -20.04 -1.01 -6.03
N ASP A 226 -19.90 -2.31 -5.75
CA ASP A 226 -18.95 -2.83 -4.77
C ASP A 226 -17.51 -2.51 -5.14
N MET A 227 -17.13 -2.71 -6.40
CA MET A 227 -15.78 -2.40 -6.87
C MET A 227 -15.45 -0.92 -6.76
N ALA A 228 -16.38 -0.03 -7.11
CA ALA A 228 -16.20 1.41 -6.95
C ALA A 228 -16.09 1.81 -5.47
N PHE A 229 -16.91 1.21 -4.59
CA PHE A 229 -16.90 1.50 -3.17
C PHE A 229 -15.63 0.97 -2.48
N ILE A 230 -15.17 -0.24 -2.83
CA ILE A 230 -13.89 -0.81 -2.38
C ILE A 230 -12.74 0.08 -2.82
N ALA A 231 -12.71 0.53 -4.08
CA ALA A 231 -11.68 1.43 -4.58
C ALA A 231 -11.65 2.75 -3.78
N TRP A 232 -12.80 3.38 -3.55
CA TRP A 232 -12.90 4.59 -2.74
C TRP A 232 -12.42 4.38 -1.29
N ARG A 233 -12.80 3.27 -0.65
CA ARG A 233 -12.37 2.98 0.72
C ARG A 233 -10.89 2.63 0.81
N ASN A 234 -10.34 1.92 -0.19
CA ASN A 234 -8.92 1.65 -0.30
C ASN A 234 -8.10 2.94 -0.40
N LEU A 235 -8.57 3.95 -1.15
CA LEU A 235 -7.94 5.28 -1.16
C LEU A 235 -7.97 5.95 0.22
N ARG A 236 -9.11 5.86 0.91
CA ARG A 236 -9.26 6.42 2.25
C ARG A 236 -8.32 5.75 3.26
N LEU A 237 -8.16 4.44 3.17
CA LEU A 237 -7.20 3.66 3.96
C LEU A 237 -5.77 4.12 3.71
N VAL A 238 -5.34 4.24 2.45
CA VAL A 238 -3.99 4.71 2.12
C VAL A 238 -3.75 6.13 2.66
N ASN A 239 -4.74 7.02 2.56
CA ASN A 239 -4.65 8.37 3.12
C ASN A 239 -4.51 8.36 4.66
N ARG A 240 -5.24 7.47 5.35
CA ARG A 240 -5.11 7.29 6.80
C ARG A 240 -3.74 6.75 7.19
N ILE A 241 -3.26 5.71 6.52
CA ILE A 241 -1.93 5.12 6.77
C ILE A 241 -0.85 6.18 6.60
N ALA A 242 -0.89 6.95 5.51
CA ALA A 242 0.08 8.01 5.28
C ALA A 242 0.00 9.10 6.36
N GLY A 243 -1.21 9.49 6.80
CA GLY A 243 -1.39 10.43 7.91
C GLY A 243 -0.75 9.94 9.21
N LEU A 244 -0.85 8.64 9.53
CA LEU A 244 -0.20 8.04 10.71
C LEU A 244 1.32 8.15 10.68
N TYR A 245 1.94 8.06 9.50
CA TYR A 245 3.39 8.25 9.35
C TYR A 245 3.79 9.71 9.16
N GLY A 246 2.88 10.67 9.32
CA GLY A 246 3.18 12.10 9.13
C GLY A 246 3.30 12.52 7.67
N ILE A 247 2.82 11.70 6.75
CA ILE A 247 2.93 11.93 5.31
C ILE A 247 1.67 12.60 4.82
N GLU A 248 1.76 13.90 4.55
CA GLU A 248 0.75 14.58 3.74
C GLU A 248 0.87 14.10 2.28
N LEU A 249 -0.08 13.29 1.78
CA LEU A 249 -0.09 12.96 0.36
C LEU A 249 -0.36 14.22 -0.48
N GLY A 250 0.54 14.56 -1.41
CA GLY A 250 0.27 15.54 -2.46
C GLY A 250 -0.90 15.11 -3.36
N TYR A 251 -1.46 16.04 -4.13
CA TYR A 251 -2.62 15.77 -5.01
C TYR A 251 -2.26 14.76 -6.12
N PHE A 252 -1.09 14.90 -6.74
CA PHE A 252 -0.54 13.95 -7.71
C PHE A 252 -0.37 12.52 -7.20
N SER A 253 0.13 12.34 -5.97
CA SER A 253 0.30 11.01 -5.38
C SER A 253 -1.04 10.32 -5.20
N ARG A 254 -2.10 11.07 -4.82
CA ARG A 254 -3.46 10.53 -4.70
C ARG A 254 -4.00 10.09 -6.06
N ILE A 255 -3.77 10.84 -7.12
CA ILE A 255 -4.19 10.48 -8.50
C ILE A 255 -3.40 9.28 -9.03
N ARG A 256 -2.08 9.21 -8.79
CA ARG A 256 -1.26 8.06 -9.20
C ARG A 256 -1.64 6.80 -8.43
N LEU A 257 -1.88 6.91 -7.12
CA LEU A 257 -2.42 5.83 -6.28
C LEU A 257 -3.81 5.40 -6.75
N PHE A 258 -4.68 6.35 -7.10
CA PHE A 258 -6.00 6.08 -7.66
C PHE A 258 -5.92 5.28 -8.95
N ARG A 259 -5.03 5.65 -9.87
CA ARG A 259 -4.81 4.93 -11.12
C ARG A 259 -4.29 3.52 -10.87
N LEU A 260 -3.37 3.34 -9.92
CA LEU A 260 -2.80 2.04 -9.57
C LEU A 260 -3.83 1.11 -8.92
N VAL A 261 -4.64 1.62 -7.98
CA VAL A 261 -5.71 0.86 -7.32
C VAL A 261 -6.81 0.50 -8.30
N LEU A 262 -7.22 1.42 -9.18
CA LEU A 262 -8.19 1.14 -10.25
C LEU A 262 -7.70 0.08 -11.22
N LEU A 263 -6.40 0.09 -11.58
CA LEU A 263 -5.83 -0.92 -12.48
C LEU A 263 -5.86 -2.31 -11.83
N ASN A 264 -5.47 -2.41 -10.56
CA ASN A 264 -5.48 -3.67 -9.80
C ASN A 264 -6.92 -4.20 -9.57
N VAL A 265 -7.88 -3.30 -9.31
CA VAL A 265 -9.30 -3.66 -9.15
C VAL A 265 -9.93 -4.04 -10.50
N ALA A 266 -9.58 -3.37 -11.59
CA ALA A 266 -10.08 -3.70 -12.93
C ALA A 266 -9.57 -5.07 -13.40
N PHE A 267 -8.31 -5.42 -13.10
CA PHE A 267 -7.76 -6.74 -13.45
C PHE A 267 -8.42 -7.87 -12.64
N ALA A 268 -8.71 -7.64 -11.36
CA ALA A 268 -9.44 -8.60 -10.52
C ALA A 268 -10.94 -8.68 -10.88
N GLY A 269 -11.58 -7.55 -11.18
CA GLY A 269 -13.01 -7.46 -11.51
C GLY A 269 -13.37 -7.96 -12.90
N ALA A 270 -12.46 -7.87 -13.88
CA ALA A 270 -12.66 -8.42 -15.22
C ALA A 270 -12.68 -9.96 -15.22
N SER A 271 -11.86 -10.60 -14.38
CA SER A 271 -11.83 -12.06 -14.26
C SER A 271 -13.07 -12.64 -13.56
N GLU A 272 -13.70 -11.90 -12.63
CA GLU A 272 -14.92 -12.35 -11.93
C GLU A 272 -16.17 -12.21 -12.82
N LEU A 273 -16.26 -11.15 -13.64
CA LEU A 273 -17.36 -10.95 -14.60
C LEU A 273 -17.43 -12.06 -15.67
N VAL A 274 -16.29 -12.62 -16.07
CA VAL A 274 -16.23 -13.76 -17.00
C VAL A 274 -16.76 -15.05 -16.35
N ARG A 275 -16.63 -15.18 -15.03
CA ARG A 275 -17.03 -16.39 -14.29
C ARG A 275 -18.50 -16.37 -13.87
N GLU A 276 -19.06 -15.20 -13.53
CA GLU A 276 -20.49 -15.03 -13.20
C GLU A 276 -21.43 -15.28 -14.38
N ILE A 277 -20.96 -15.08 -15.63
CA ILE A 277 -21.76 -15.34 -16.84
C ILE A 277 -21.68 -16.82 -17.27
N GLY A 278 -20.72 -17.58 -16.74
CA GLY A 278 -20.33 -18.88 -17.29
C GLY A 278 -21.00 -20.14 -16.72
N MET A 279 -21.51 -20.17 -15.48
CA MET A 279 -21.88 -21.47 -14.88
C MET A 279 -23.16 -21.63 -14.03
N ASP A 280 -23.73 -20.63 -13.34
CA ASP A 280 -24.68 -20.99 -12.25
C ASP A 280 -26.10 -20.40 -12.38
N TRP A 281 -26.77 -20.68 -13.51
CA TRP A 281 -28.24 -20.65 -13.58
C TRP A 281 -28.90 -22.01 -13.29
N MET A 282 -28.13 -22.98 -12.76
CA MET A 282 -28.58 -24.34 -12.48
C MET A 282 -28.46 -24.67 -10.99
N SER A 283 -29.46 -24.23 -10.22
CA SER A 283 -30.01 -24.98 -9.08
C SER A 283 -29.01 -25.56 -8.05
N GLN A 284 -28.41 -24.80 -7.11
CA GLN A 284 -27.97 -25.35 -5.82
C GLN A 284 -27.96 -24.33 -4.65
N ASP A 285 -28.31 -24.88 -3.49
CA ASP A 285 -28.40 -24.40 -2.10
C ASP A 285 -28.01 -22.95 -1.74
N LEU A 286 -28.87 -22.34 -0.90
CA LEU A 286 -28.59 -21.10 -0.16
C LEU A 286 -27.26 -21.15 0.59
N ALA A 287 -26.86 -22.32 1.10
CA ALA A 287 -25.57 -22.52 1.76
C ALA A 287 -24.38 -22.40 0.79
N ALA A 288 -24.50 -22.91 -0.44
CA ALA A 288 -23.47 -22.78 -1.48
C ALA A 288 -23.30 -21.31 -1.90
N ARG A 289 -24.41 -20.58 -2.05
CA ARG A 289 -24.40 -19.13 -2.34
C ARG A 289 -23.77 -18.31 -1.21
N LEU A 290 -24.11 -18.62 0.04
CA LEU A 290 -23.54 -17.92 1.20
C LEU A 290 -22.04 -18.19 1.33
N SER A 291 -21.61 -19.43 1.07
CA SER A 291 -20.19 -19.84 1.08
C SER A 291 -19.40 -19.16 -0.04
N ALA A 292 -19.93 -19.14 -1.27
CA ALA A 292 -19.30 -18.46 -2.40
C ALA A 292 -19.14 -16.95 -2.15
N ARG A 293 -20.18 -16.29 -1.64
CA ARG A 293 -20.14 -14.86 -1.27
C ARG A 293 -19.18 -14.58 -0.11
N ALA A 294 -19.15 -15.45 0.89
CA ALA A 294 -18.19 -15.34 1.99
C ALA A 294 -16.74 -15.52 1.50
N ALA A 295 -16.49 -16.45 0.57
CA ALA A 295 -15.19 -16.65 -0.06
C ALA A 295 -14.75 -15.43 -0.87
N GLN A 296 -15.66 -14.85 -1.66
CA GLN A 296 -15.43 -13.59 -2.39
C GLN A 296 -15.15 -12.42 -1.45
N GLY A 297 -15.91 -12.31 -0.35
CA GLY A 297 -15.67 -11.34 0.72
C GLY A 297 -14.28 -11.47 1.32
N MET A 298 -13.88 -12.68 1.70
CA MET A 298 -12.52 -12.93 2.19
C MET A 298 -11.45 -12.56 1.16
N GLY A 299 -11.66 -12.87 -0.12
CA GLY A 299 -10.78 -12.47 -1.22
C GLY A 299 -10.59 -10.94 -1.28
N ALA A 300 -11.69 -10.18 -1.27
CA ALA A 300 -11.66 -8.72 -1.29
C ALA A 300 -11.00 -8.12 -0.03
N GLY A 301 -11.23 -8.71 1.15
CA GLY A 301 -10.57 -8.33 2.39
C GLY A 301 -9.05 -8.56 2.33
N LEU A 302 -8.61 -9.69 1.80
CA LEU A 302 -7.19 -10.00 1.63
C LEU A 302 -6.51 -9.07 0.62
N LEU A 303 -7.17 -8.70 -0.48
CA LEU A 303 -6.65 -7.70 -1.42
C LEU A 303 -6.49 -6.33 -0.75
N THR A 304 -7.47 -5.94 0.06
CA THR A 304 -7.41 -4.70 0.86
C THR A 304 -6.23 -4.75 1.84
N ALA A 305 -6.00 -5.90 2.50
CA ALA A 305 -4.86 -6.10 3.38
C ALA A 305 -3.53 -6.06 2.62
N ARG A 306 -3.40 -6.74 1.46
CA ARG A 306 -2.20 -6.71 0.60
C ARG A 306 -1.85 -5.27 0.20
N LEU A 307 -2.85 -4.50 -0.24
CA LEU A 307 -2.69 -3.09 -0.55
C LEU A 307 -2.25 -2.27 0.67
N GLY A 308 -2.89 -2.49 1.83
CA GLY A 308 -2.54 -1.81 3.07
C GLY A 308 -1.10 -2.07 3.52
N ILE A 309 -0.64 -3.32 3.44
CA ILE A 309 0.74 -3.71 3.76
C ILE A 309 1.72 -3.00 2.82
N LYS A 310 1.43 -2.98 1.51
CA LYS A 310 2.26 -2.26 0.53
C LYS A 310 2.28 -0.75 0.77
N ALA A 311 1.14 -0.16 1.09
CA ALA A 311 1.07 1.25 1.47
C ALA A 311 1.90 1.54 2.72
N MET A 312 1.86 0.65 3.71
CA MET A 312 2.68 0.73 4.92
C MET A 312 4.18 0.62 4.62
N GLU A 313 4.62 -0.35 3.81
CA GLU A 313 6.02 -0.49 3.37
C GLU A 313 6.55 0.78 2.68
N LEU A 314 5.70 1.40 1.85
CA LEU A 314 6.04 2.63 1.13
C LEU A 314 6.06 3.87 2.05
N CYS A 315 5.15 3.95 3.02
CA CYS A 315 5.06 5.08 3.96
C CYS A 315 6.08 5.00 5.09
N ARG A 316 6.62 3.81 5.39
CA ARG A 316 7.57 3.63 6.48
C ARG A 316 8.90 4.35 6.19
N PRO A 317 9.38 5.24 7.10
CA PRO A 317 10.58 6.06 6.88
C PRO A 317 11.89 5.27 7.00
N LEU A 318 11.94 4.32 7.93
CA LEU A 318 13.10 3.45 8.17
C LEU A 318 12.89 2.07 7.51
N PRO A 319 13.97 1.41 7.04
CA PRO A 319 13.90 0.04 6.54
C PRO A 319 13.55 -0.95 7.66
N TRP A 320 12.95 -2.09 7.29
CA TRP A 320 12.70 -3.18 8.23
C TRP A 320 14.04 -3.81 8.63
N LEU A 321 14.29 -3.96 9.93
CA LEU A 321 15.46 -4.68 10.43
C LEU A 321 15.13 -6.18 10.49
N ASP A 322 14.17 -6.59 11.33
CA ASP A 322 13.83 -8.01 11.51
C ASP A 322 12.35 -8.33 11.27
N ASP A 323 11.42 -7.59 11.87
CA ASP A 323 9.99 -7.97 11.94
C ASP A 323 9.15 -7.39 10.79
N LYS A 324 9.35 -7.92 9.58
CA LYS A 324 8.56 -7.53 8.40
C LYS A 324 7.17 -8.17 8.43
N PRO A 325 6.07 -7.36 8.41
CA PRO A 325 4.71 -7.88 8.46
C PRO A 325 4.37 -8.72 7.23
N ARG A 326 3.80 -9.91 7.44
CA ARG A 326 3.43 -10.84 6.37
C ARG A 326 1.92 -10.90 6.22
N LEU A 327 1.46 -11.22 5.00
CA LEU A 327 0.02 -11.37 4.71
C LEU A 327 -0.65 -12.45 5.58
N GLY A 328 0.12 -13.46 6.01
CA GLY A 328 -0.36 -14.54 6.88
C GLY A 328 -0.83 -14.08 8.27
N ASP A 329 -0.23 -13.02 8.82
CA ASP A 329 -0.57 -12.47 10.14
C ASP A 329 -1.93 -11.79 10.09
N PHE A 330 -2.17 -11.02 9.01
CA PHE A 330 -3.44 -10.37 8.75
C PHE A 330 -4.57 -11.35 8.46
N ARG A 331 -4.30 -12.52 7.87
CA ARG A 331 -5.32 -13.55 7.65
C ARG A 331 -5.91 -14.05 8.98
N ARG A 332 -5.07 -14.28 9.99
CA ARG A 332 -5.53 -14.69 11.34
C ARG A 332 -6.30 -13.57 12.02
N GLU A 333 -5.82 -12.34 11.91
CA GLU A 333 -6.47 -11.16 12.48
C GLU A 333 -7.82 -10.86 11.83
N LEU A 334 -7.94 -10.99 10.49
CA LEU A 334 -9.19 -10.89 9.73
C LEU A 334 -10.23 -11.89 10.23
N VAL A 335 -9.86 -13.16 10.39
CA VAL A 335 -10.77 -14.19 10.90
C VAL A 335 -11.23 -13.86 12.33
N GLY A 336 -10.33 -13.35 13.17
CA GLY A 336 -10.66 -12.89 14.53
C GLY A 336 -11.61 -11.69 14.53
N GLN A 337 -11.33 -10.67 13.73
CA GLN A 337 -12.18 -9.48 13.63
C GLN A 337 -13.55 -9.80 13.04
N LEU A 338 -13.63 -10.61 11.97
CA LEU A 338 -14.90 -11.02 11.38
C LEU A 338 -15.79 -11.74 12.42
N LYS A 339 -15.23 -12.67 13.21
CA LYS A 339 -15.93 -13.32 14.32
C LYS A 339 -16.47 -12.32 15.34
N SER A 340 -15.66 -11.33 15.74
CA SER A 340 -16.08 -10.30 16.69
C SER A 340 -17.18 -9.39 16.15
N THR A 341 -17.10 -9.00 14.86
CA THR A 341 -18.09 -8.14 14.22
C THR A 341 -19.42 -8.86 13.97
N LEU A 342 -19.39 -10.17 13.70
CA LEU A 342 -20.58 -11.01 13.58
C LEU A 342 -21.23 -11.27 14.93
N ALA A 343 -20.44 -11.41 16.01
CA ALA A 343 -20.93 -11.58 17.37
C ALA A 343 -21.55 -10.29 17.94
N ALA A 344 -21.00 -9.11 17.60
CA ALA A 344 -21.51 -7.82 18.06
C ALA A 344 -22.83 -7.37 17.39
N LYS A 345 -23.27 -8.09 16.34
CA LYS A 345 -24.49 -7.78 15.58
C LYS A 345 -25.65 -8.75 15.89
N LYS A 346 -25.47 -9.63 16.88
CA LYS A 346 -26.48 -10.53 17.45
C LYS A 346 -27.03 -9.93 18.74
#